data_AF-A0A7V5YWT8-F1
#
_entry.id   AF-A0A7V5YWT8-F1
#
_cell.length_a   1.000
_cell.length_b   1.000
_cell.length_c   1.000
_cell.angle_alpha   90.00
_cell.angle_beta   90.00
_cell.angle_gamma   90.00
#
_symmetry.space_group_name_H-M   'P 1'
#
loop_
_entity.id
_entity.type
_entity.pdbx_description
1 polymer ?
#
loop_
_entity_poly.entity_id
_entity_poly.type
_entity_poly.pdbx_seq_one_letter_code
_entity_poly.pdbx_strand_id
1 'polypeptide(L)' 'MVRENPCLACGACCATFRVSFYWGEADEAMGGTVPPELTEKLTPFRVCMA' A
#
# COMPACT_ATOMS: atom_id res chain seq x y z
N MET A 1 -18.19 -15.42 2.38
CA MET A 1 -16.92 -15.61 3.11
C MET A 1 -15.80 -15.20 2.16
N VAL A 2 -15.30 -13.97 2.29
CA VAL A 2 -14.14 -13.53 1.49
C VAL A 2 -12.97 -14.37 1.98
N ARG A 3 -12.37 -15.16 1.09
CA ARG A 3 -11.05 -15.75 1.37
C ARG A 3 -10.11 -14.58 1.63
N GLU A 4 -9.68 -14.39 2.87
CA GLU A 4 -8.61 -13.45 3.19
C GLU A 4 -7.39 -13.87 2.37
N ASN A 5 -7.07 -13.07 1.36
CA ASN A 5 -5.84 -13.26 0.63
C ASN A 5 -4.72 -12.97 1.64
N PRO A 6 -3.82 -13.92 1.95
CA PRO A 6 -2.74 -13.68 2.90
C PRO A 6 -1.90 -12.45 2.51
N CYS A 7 -1.80 -12.12 1.22
CA CYS A 7 -1.19 -10.87 0.76
C CYS A 7 -1.93 -9.59 1.21
N LEU A 8 -3.27 -9.63 1.27
CA LEU A 8 -4.10 -8.53 1.78
C LEU A 8 -4.19 -8.52 3.32
N ALA A 9 -3.71 -9.57 3.99
CA ALA A 9 -3.69 -9.67 5.44
C ALA A 9 -2.32 -9.30 6.05
N CYS A 10 -1.19 -9.65 5.41
CA CYS A 10 0.15 -9.46 5.98
C CYS A 10 1.08 -8.51 5.21
N GLY A 11 0.79 -8.16 3.95
CA GLY A 11 1.60 -7.22 3.16
C GLY A 11 3.00 -7.71 2.73
N ALA A 12 3.51 -8.85 3.23
CA ALA A 12 4.88 -9.31 3.00
C ALA A 12 5.24 -9.53 1.52
N CYS A 13 4.31 -10.09 0.74
CA CYS A 13 4.49 -10.27 -0.71
C CYS A 13 4.50 -8.90 -1.44
N CYS A 14 3.67 -7.95 -1.00
CA CYS A 14 3.57 -6.62 -1.60
C CYS A 14 4.82 -5.78 -1.35
N ALA A 15 5.43 -5.90 -0.16
CA ALA A 15 6.73 -5.32 0.16
C ALA A 15 7.85 -5.93 -0.71
N THR A 16 7.89 -7.26 -0.82
CA THR A 16 8.89 -8.00 -1.62
C THR A 16 8.85 -7.62 -3.10
N PHE A 17 7.65 -7.56 -3.69
CA PHE A 17 7.46 -7.20 -5.10
C PHE A 17 7.38 -5.69 -5.34
N ARG A 18 7.53 -4.86 -4.30
CA ARG A 18 7.48 -3.39 -4.35
C ARG A 18 6.24 -2.87 -5.08
N VAL A 19 5.07 -3.41 -4.71
CA VAL A 19 3.79 -2.96 -5.28
C VAL A 19 3.64 -1.47 -5.02
N SER A 20 3.43 -0.69 -6.08
CA SER A 20 3.33 0.77 -6.01
C SER A 20 1.94 1.26 -6.36
N PHE A 21 1.53 2.35 -5.74
CA PHE A 21 0.23 3.01 -5.91
C PHE A 21 0.44 4.53 -5.97
N TYR A 22 -0.61 5.24 -6.35
CA TYR A 22 -0.59 6.71 -6.29
C TYR A 22 -0.53 7.15 -4.82
N TRP A 23 0.27 8.18 -4.52
CA TRP A 23 0.45 8.64 -3.13
C TRP A 23 -0.86 9.02 -2.43
N GLY A 24 -1.85 9.54 -3.17
CA GLY A 24 -3.16 9.89 -2.62
C GLY A 24 -4.01 8.69 -2.22
N GLU A 25 -3.70 7.48 -2.69
CA GLU A 25 -4.35 6.25 -2.19
C GLU A 25 -3.90 5.90 -0.77
N ALA A 26 -2.77 6.45 -0.31
CA ALA A 26 -2.28 6.35 1.06
C ALA A 26 -2.53 7.62 1.91
N ASP A 27 -3.14 8.66 1.32
CA ASP A 27 -3.47 9.90 2.01
C ASP A 27 -4.92 9.83 2.53
N GLU A 28 -5.08 9.74 3.86
CA GLU A 28 -6.38 9.74 4.52
C GLU A 28 -7.23 10.98 4.18
N ALA A 29 -6.60 12.14 3.99
CA ALA A 29 -7.30 13.38 3.64
C ALA A 29 -7.87 13.35 2.21
N MET A 30 -7.35 12.48 1.34
CA MET A 30 -7.88 12.21 0.00
C MET A 30 -8.86 11.03 -0.04
N GLY A 31 -9.18 10.42 1.10
CA GLY A 31 -10.00 9.21 1.16
C GLY A 31 -9.23 7.94 0.77
N GLY A 32 -7.90 7.96 0.89
CA GLY A 32 -7.05 6.80 0.71
C GLY A 32 -7.42 5.65 1.64
N THR A 33 -7.17 4.41 1.19
CA THR A 33 -7.44 3.18 1.96
C THR A 33 -6.17 2.38 2.22
N VAL A 34 -5.04 2.81 1.65
CA VAL A 34 -3.73 2.21 1.89
C VAL A 34 -3.17 2.81 3.18
N PRO A 35 -2.73 2.01 4.16
CA PRO A 35 -2.17 2.53 5.40
C PRO A 35 -0.83 3.25 5.14
N PRO A 36 -0.71 4.58 5.37
CA PRO A 36 0.50 5.33 5.06
C PRO A 36 1.74 4.83 5.82
N GLU A 37 1.56 4.32 7.04
CA GLU A 37 2.62 3.76 7.89
C GLU A 37 3.25 2.48 7.34
N LEU A 38 2.59 1.80 6.40
CA LEU A 38 3.10 0.61 5.70
C LEU A 38 3.69 0.96 4.32
N THR A 39 3.87 2.25 4.02
CA THR A 39 4.35 2.72 2.72
C THR A 39 5.62 3.55 2.85
N GLU A 40 6.46 3.48 1.81
CA GLU A 40 7.60 4.38 1.62
C GLU A 40 7.48 5.14 0.29
N LYS A 41 8.09 6.32 0.25
CA LYS A 41 8.09 7.16 -0.95
C LYS A 41 8.97 6.53 -2.03
N LEU A 42 8.40 6.28 -3.21
CA LEU A 42 9.11 5.75 -4.37
C LEU A 42 9.47 6.87 -5.36
N THR A 43 8.50 7.73 -5.69
CA THR A 43 8.67 8.89 -6.59
C THR A 43 7.86 10.08 -6.06
N PRO A 44 7.90 11.27 -6.69
CA PRO A 44 7.03 12.39 -6.28
C PRO A 44 5.53 12.06 -6.29
N PHE A 45 5.09 11.09 -7.10
CA PHE A 45 3.67 10.76 -7.27
C PHE A 45 3.32 9.32 -6.89
N ARG A 46 4.28 8.53 -6.42
CA ARG A 46 4.08 7.12 -6.07
C ARG A 46 4.71 6.76 -4.74
N VAL A 47 4.02 5.88 -4.03
CA VAL A 47 4.53 5.18 -2.84
C VAL A 47 4.49 3.68 -3.11
N CYS A 48 5.27 2.90 -2.37
CA CYS A 48 5.22 1.44 -2.42
C CYS A 48 5.16 0.86 -1.01
N MET A 49 4.70 -0.38 -0.87
CA MET A 49 4.75 -1.08 0.42
C MET A 49 6.19 -1.23 0.89
N ALA A 50 6.44 -0.93 2.17
CA ALA A 50 7.71 -1.11 2.88
C ALA A 50 7.72 -2.41 3.71
#